data_AF-A0A257JC33-F1
#
_entry.id   AF-A0A257JC33-F1
#
_cell.length_a   1.000
_cell.length_b   1.000
_cell.length_c   1.000
_cell.angle_alpha   90.00
_cell.angle_beta   90.00
_cell.angle_gamma   90.00
#
_symmetry.space_group_name_H-M   'P 1'
#
loop_
_entity.id
_entity.type
_entity.pdbx_description
1 polymer ?
#
loop_
_entity_poly.entity_id
_entity_poly.type
_entity_poly.pdbx_seq_one_letter_code
_entity_poly.pdbx_strand_id
1 'polypeptide(L)'
;MRFDGEGPPSEALYFRGPVLSRFDGLEWLPSVFVSARNPHLTAELRTIGAPVRYEMMLEPIRLALLPLLEATPDTAGSAPQLPDWTVWLGHDLQWHTDRLVGERLRLQAQAWPRFAHGQRADEAELASLRQLPPGYNPRTLAWAQQMRAQLGDVDARTLAAALQAHIRQANYVYTLQPGSYGRDAIDEFWLDRRQGFC
;
A
#
# COMPACT_ATOMS: atom_id res chain seq x y z
N MET A 1 -18.46 4.16 9.75
CA MET A 1 -18.29 2.71 9.48
C MET A 1 -18.96 1.93 10.60
N ARG A 2 -19.50 0.76 10.30
CA ARG A 2 -20.13 -0.15 11.26
C ARG A 2 -19.74 -1.59 10.92
N PHE A 3 -19.32 -2.37 11.91
CA PHE A 3 -19.12 -3.81 11.75
C PHE A 3 -20.38 -4.57 12.16
N ASP A 4 -20.57 -5.75 11.58
CA ASP A 4 -21.54 -6.71 12.10
C ASP A 4 -20.86 -7.51 13.22
N GLY A 5 -21.15 -7.14 14.47
CA GLY A 5 -20.51 -7.72 15.65
C GLY A 5 -19.27 -6.95 16.10
N GLU A 6 -18.33 -7.66 16.74
CA GLU A 6 -17.07 -7.08 17.20
C GLU A 6 -16.15 -6.78 16.01
N GLY A 7 -15.68 -5.54 15.92
CA GLY A 7 -14.72 -5.13 14.89
C GLY A 7 -13.33 -5.71 15.14
N PRO A 8 -12.49 -5.83 14.10
CA PRO A 8 -11.10 -6.24 14.28
C PRO A 8 -10.32 -5.15 15.04
N PRO A 9 -9.16 -5.47 15.62
CA PRO A 9 -8.33 -4.48 16.28
C PRO A 9 -7.84 -3.41 15.29
N SER A 10 -7.52 -2.22 15.79
CA SER A 10 -7.24 -1.05 14.94
C SER A 10 -6.10 -1.26 13.95
N GLU A 11 -5.07 -2.04 14.31
CA GLU A 11 -3.95 -2.39 13.43
C GLU A 11 -4.36 -3.23 12.21
N ALA A 12 -5.53 -3.87 12.24
CA ALA A 12 -6.08 -4.61 11.11
C ALA A 12 -7.01 -3.76 10.22
N LEU A 13 -7.24 -2.49 10.58
CA LEU A 13 -8.10 -1.57 9.83
C LEU A 13 -7.32 -0.77 8.77
N TYR A 14 -6.64 -1.48 7.86
CA TYR A 14 -5.95 -0.83 6.75
C TYR A 14 -6.90 -0.69 5.54
N PHE A 15 -7.31 0.55 5.26
CA PHE A 15 -8.14 0.89 4.10
C PHE A 15 -7.24 1.21 2.92
N ARG A 16 -7.21 0.33 1.93
CA ARG A 16 -6.25 0.42 0.84
C ARG A 16 -6.67 1.51 -0.15
N GLY A 17 -5.90 2.59 -0.15
CA GLY A 17 -6.00 3.67 -1.14
C GLY A 17 -5.12 3.42 -2.38
N PRO A 18 -4.73 4.48 -3.09
CA PRO A 18 -3.78 4.42 -4.20
C PRO A 18 -2.50 3.67 -3.86
N VAL A 19 -2.11 2.70 -4.68
CA VAL A 19 -0.76 2.11 -4.64
C VAL A 19 0.15 2.91 -5.56
N LEU A 20 1.18 3.50 -4.95
CA LEU A 20 2.18 4.32 -5.62
C LEU A 20 3.50 3.56 -5.62
N SER A 21 3.98 3.15 -6.79
CA SER A 21 5.12 2.25 -6.91
C SER A 21 6.24 2.77 -7.81
N ARG A 22 6.08 3.96 -8.38
CA ARG A 22 7.14 4.66 -9.13
C ARG A 22 7.61 5.85 -8.31
N PHE A 23 8.88 5.89 -7.95
CA PHE A 23 9.49 7.05 -7.30
C PHE A 23 10.28 7.87 -8.33
N ASP A 24 10.04 9.18 -8.41
CA ASP A 24 10.73 10.07 -9.37
C ASP A 24 11.89 10.88 -8.76
N GLY A 25 12.08 10.76 -7.44
CA GLY A 25 13.13 11.43 -6.67
C GLY A 25 12.55 12.36 -5.63
N LEU A 26 11.32 12.80 -5.83
CA LEU A 26 10.57 13.69 -4.94
C LEU A 26 9.26 13.04 -4.49
N GLU A 27 8.51 12.44 -5.43
CA GLU A 27 7.17 11.93 -5.19
C GLU A 27 7.03 10.46 -5.59
N TRP A 28 6.11 9.76 -4.91
CA TRP A 28 5.64 8.46 -5.32
C TRP A 28 4.43 8.62 -6.23
N LEU A 29 4.45 7.94 -7.36
CA LEU A 29 3.45 8.04 -8.42
C LEU A 29 2.80 6.67 -8.68
N PRO A 30 1.55 6.64 -9.17
CA PRO A 30 0.90 5.40 -9.57
C PRO A 30 1.72 4.66 -10.64
N SER A 31 1.69 3.33 -10.63
CA SER A 31 2.34 2.54 -11.69
C SER A 31 1.65 2.73 -13.03
N VAL A 32 2.45 2.69 -14.10
CA VAL A 32 1.97 2.74 -15.49
C VAL A 32 1.20 1.48 -15.89
N PHE A 33 1.31 0.39 -15.12
CA PHE A 33 0.62 -0.88 -15.37
C PHE A 33 -0.78 -0.96 -14.73
N VAL A 34 -1.14 0.00 -13.86
CA VAL A 34 -2.30 -0.09 -12.95
C VAL A 34 -3.60 0.43 -13.60
N SER A 35 -3.54 1.06 -14.77
CA SER A 35 -4.72 1.75 -15.33
C SER A 35 -5.66 0.86 -16.15
N ALA A 36 -5.24 -0.34 -16.58
CA ALA A 36 -6.08 -1.20 -17.41
C ALA A 36 -6.61 -2.37 -16.58
N ARG A 37 -7.93 -2.58 -16.63
CA ARG A 37 -8.55 -3.83 -16.18
C ARG A 37 -7.94 -4.97 -17.00
N ASN A 38 -6.88 -5.59 -16.48
CA ASN A 38 -6.20 -6.69 -17.13
C ASN A 38 -6.74 -8.00 -16.55
N PRO A 39 -7.60 -8.73 -17.28
CA PRO A 39 -8.17 -9.98 -16.78
C PRO A 39 -7.12 -11.08 -16.55
N HIS A 40 -5.90 -10.93 -17.07
CA HIS A 40 -4.81 -11.87 -16.87
C HIS A 40 -4.02 -11.61 -15.56
N LEU A 41 -4.13 -10.42 -14.98
CA LEU A 41 -3.46 -10.04 -13.74
C LEU A 41 -4.48 -10.02 -12.61
N THR A 42 -4.71 -11.18 -12.01
CA THR A 42 -5.59 -11.33 -10.84
C THR A 42 -4.79 -11.23 -9.55
N ALA A 43 -5.43 -10.74 -8.49
CA ALA A 43 -4.80 -10.72 -7.18
C ALA A 43 -4.57 -12.15 -6.68
N GLU A 44 -3.31 -12.50 -6.36
CA GLU A 44 -2.97 -13.75 -5.68
C GLU A 44 -3.33 -13.70 -4.19
N LEU A 45 -4.59 -13.38 -3.87
CA LEU A 45 -5.08 -13.24 -2.51
C LEU A 45 -5.53 -14.60 -1.94
N ARG A 46 -4.94 -14.99 -0.82
CA ARG A 46 -5.34 -16.15 -0.02
C ARG A 46 -5.83 -15.70 1.34
N THR A 47 -7.12 -15.86 1.58
CA THR A 47 -7.77 -15.47 2.85
C THR A 47 -7.57 -16.54 3.93
N ILE A 48 -7.44 -16.11 5.20
CA ILE A 48 -7.18 -17.00 6.33
C ILE A 48 -8.16 -16.69 7.48
N GLY A 49 -8.97 -17.69 7.84
CA GLY A 49 -9.94 -17.56 8.94
C GLY A 49 -11.25 -16.88 8.53
N ALA A 50 -11.95 -16.31 9.50
CA ALA A 50 -13.26 -15.72 9.30
C ALA A 50 -13.18 -14.29 8.74
N PRO A 51 -14.10 -13.89 7.85
CA PRO A 51 -14.22 -12.51 7.42
C PRO A 51 -14.80 -11.61 8.52
N VAL A 52 -14.50 -10.32 8.42
CA VAL A 52 -15.25 -9.25 9.08
C VAL A 52 -16.20 -8.63 8.07
N ARG A 53 -17.47 -8.52 8.44
CA ARG A 53 -18.49 -7.85 7.62
C ARG A 53 -18.65 -6.43 8.10
N TYR A 54 -18.71 -5.49 7.16
CA TYR A 54 -18.85 -4.10 7.51
C TYR A 54 -19.65 -3.31 6.49
N GLU A 55 -20.15 -2.19 6.99
CA GLU A 55 -20.80 -1.15 6.22
C GLU A 55 -20.04 0.16 6.40
N MET A 56 -19.79 0.89 5.32
CA MET A 56 -19.19 2.21 5.38
C MET A 56 -19.94 3.22 4.51
N MET A 57 -19.96 4.46 4.99
CA MET A 57 -20.32 5.62 4.18
C MET A 57 -19.02 6.22 3.67
N LEU A 58 -18.87 6.26 2.35
CA LEU A 58 -17.75 6.89 1.67
C LEU A 58 -18.18 8.27 1.20
N GLU A 59 -17.55 9.32 1.73
CA GLU A 59 -17.72 10.68 1.22
C GLU A 59 -17.04 10.83 -0.16
N PRO A 60 -17.39 11.87 -0.95
CA PRO A 60 -16.74 12.12 -2.24
C PRO A 60 -15.21 12.24 -2.12
N ILE A 61 -14.48 11.28 -2.70
CA ILE A 61 -13.01 11.29 -2.75
C ILE A 61 -12.44 11.74 -4.10
N ARG A 62 -13.29 11.85 -5.13
CA ARG A 62 -12.90 12.25 -6.51
C ARG A 62 -11.77 11.39 -7.11
N LEU A 63 -11.72 10.13 -6.70
CA LEU A 63 -10.82 9.10 -7.24
C LEU A 63 -11.66 7.99 -7.88
N ALA A 64 -11.07 7.29 -8.86
CA ALA A 64 -11.66 6.13 -9.51
C ALA A 64 -11.33 4.82 -8.75
N LEU A 65 -11.55 4.82 -7.44
CA LEU A 65 -11.28 3.68 -6.56
C LEU A 65 -12.22 3.67 -5.34
N LEU A 66 -12.32 2.52 -4.67
CA LEU A 66 -13.00 2.36 -3.39
C LEU A 66 -11.95 2.00 -2.31
N PRO A 67 -11.76 2.82 -1.26
CA PRO A 67 -10.83 2.52 -0.17
C PRO A 67 -11.44 1.51 0.80
N LEU A 68 -11.48 0.26 0.39
CA LEU A 68 -11.98 -0.86 1.19
C LEU A 68 -10.89 -1.39 2.13
N LEU A 69 -11.29 -2.19 3.13
CA LEU A 69 -10.31 -2.95 3.92
C LEU A 69 -9.49 -3.86 2.99
N GLU A 70 -8.17 -3.84 3.18
CA GLU A 70 -7.17 -4.35 2.22
C GLU A 70 -7.51 -5.70 1.58
N ALA A 71 -7.81 -6.71 2.39
CA ALA A 71 -8.13 -8.05 1.88
C ALA A 71 -9.64 -8.24 1.68
N THR A 72 -10.24 -7.39 0.84
CA THR A 72 -11.62 -7.54 0.35
C THR A 72 -11.60 -8.25 -1.02
N PRO A 73 -11.89 -9.57 -1.10
CA PRO A 73 -11.80 -10.33 -2.34
C PRO A 73 -12.95 -10.03 -3.31
N ASP A 74 -12.66 -10.13 -4.61
CA ASP A 74 -13.67 -10.10 -5.68
C ASP A 74 -14.43 -11.44 -5.75
N THR A 75 -15.31 -11.65 -4.77
CA THR A 75 -16.16 -12.84 -4.66
C THR A 75 -17.58 -12.42 -4.32
N ALA A 76 -18.55 -13.23 -4.75
CA ALA A 76 -19.95 -13.01 -4.44
C ALA A 76 -20.17 -12.91 -2.91
N GLY A 77 -20.74 -11.79 -2.47
CA GLY A 77 -21.00 -11.50 -1.07
C GLY A 77 -19.88 -10.77 -0.33
N SER A 78 -18.67 -10.66 -0.90
CA SER A 78 -17.55 -9.92 -0.29
C SER A 78 -17.29 -8.58 -0.97
N ALA A 79 -17.38 -8.56 -2.31
CA ALA A 79 -17.21 -7.36 -3.11
C ALA A 79 -18.38 -6.36 -2.90
N PRO A 80 -18.11 -5.04 -2.95
CA PRO A 80 -19.18 -4.06 -2.90
C PRO A 80 -20.06 -4.13 -4.15
N GLN A 81 -21.36 -3.97 -3.96
CA GLN A 81 -22.33 -3.89 -5.06
C GLN A 81 -22.79 -2.45 -5.22
N LEU A 82 -22.53 -1.87 -6.39
CA LEU A 82 -22.94 -0.53 -6.76
C LEU A 82 -23.79 -0.61 -8.03
N PRO A 83 -25.05 -0.14 -8.01
CA PRO A 83 -25.88 -0.08 -9.22
C PRO A 83 -25.19 0.78 -10.30
N ASP A 84 -25.17 0.30 -11.54
CA ASP A 84 -24.64 1.00 -12.72
C ASP A 84 -23.14 1.29 -12.73
N TRP A 85 -22.36 0.75 -11.78
CA TRP A 85 -20.91 0.94 -11.71
C TRP A 85 -20.19 -0.37 -12.00
N THR A 86 -19.11 -0.28 -12.77
CA THR A 86 -18.17 -1.39 -12.89
C THR A 86 -17.10 -1.23 -11.83
N VAL A 87 -17.01 -2.22 -10.94
CA VAL A 87 -15.95 -2.32 -9.94
C VAL A 87 -15.12 -3.57 -10.19
N TRP A 88 -13.81 -3.49 -9.96
CA TRP A 88 -12.93 -4.64 -10.08
C TRP A 88 -11.75 -4.55 -9.12
N LEU A 89 -11.26 -5.70 -8.68
CA LEU A 89 -10.07 -5.82 -7.85
C LEU A 89 -8.82 -5.91 -8.73
N GLY A 90 -7.89 -4.97 -8.53
CA GLY A 90 -6.56 -5.01 -9.14
C GLY A 90 -5.65 -6.06 -8.50
N HIS A 91 -4.61 -6.48 -9.23
CA HIS A 91 -3.58 -7.41 -8.73
C HIS A 91 -2.90 -6.93 -7.43
N ASP A 92 -2.87 -5.62 -7.24
CA ASP A 92 -2.32 -4.90 -6.10
C ASP A 92 -3.36 -4.65 -5.00
N LEU A 93 -4.45 -5.42 -4.95
CA LEU A 93 -5.53 -5.30 -3.97
C LEU A 93 -6.28 -3.95 -3.94
N GLN A 94 -6.10 -3.10 -4.95
CA GLN A 94 -6.91 -1.89 -5.08
C GLN A 94 -8.28 -2.22 -5.70
N TRP A 95 -9.35 -1.72 -5.09
CA TRP A 95 -10.66 -1.74 -5.71
C TRP A 95 -10.83 -0.53 -6.62
N HIS A 96 -10.91 -0.76 -7.92
CA HIS A 96 -11.09 0.28 -8.93
C HIS A 96 -12.56 0.46 -9.29
N THR A 97 -12.90 1.65 -9.79
CA THR A 97 -14.21 1.99 -10.35
C THR A 97 -14.06 2.57 -11.75
N ASP A 98 -15.06 2.39 -12.61
CA ASP A 98 -15.10 2.99 -13.95
C ASP A 98 -15.49 4.48 -13.94
N ARG A 99 -15.77 5.04 -12.76
CA ARG A 99 -16.21 6.42 -12.55
C ARG A 99 -15.54 7.01 -11.31
N LEU A 100 -15.39 8.33 -11.27
CA LEU A 100 -14.95 9.01 -10.05
C LEU A 100 -16.01 8.92 -8.95
N VAL A 101 -15.58 8.65 -7.71
CA VAL A 101 -16.42 8.76 -6.51
C VAL A 101 -16.68 10.24 -6.20
N GLY A 102 -17.66 10.81 -6.91
CA GLY A 102 -18.08 12.21 -6.80
C GLY A 102 -19.25 12.46 -5.86
N GLU A 103 -19.92 11.40 -5.40
CA GLU A 103 -21.05 11.45 -4.49
C GLU A 103 -20.87 10.48 -3.32
N ARG A 104 -21.71 10.62 -2.30
CA ARG A 104 -21.64 9.79 -1.10
C ARG A 104 -22.17 8.39 -1.39
N LEU A 105 -21.36 7.36 -1.16
CA LEU A 105 -21.70 5.96 -1.39
C LEU A 105 -21.90 5.21 -0.07
N ARG A 106 -22.88 4.31 -0.04
CA ARG A 106 -23.05 3.31 1.03
C ARG A 106 -22.51 1.98 0.52
N LEU A 107 -21.45 1.49 1.15
CA LEU A 107 -20.77 0.26 0.75
C LEU A 107 -20.97 -0.81 1.81
N GLN A 108 -21.20 -2.04 1.36
CA GLN A 108 -21.16 -3.25 2.19
C GLN A 108 -20.10 -4.17 1.61
N ALA A 109 -19.25 -4.72 2.46
CA ALA A 109 -18.18 -5.61 2.03
C ALA A 109 -17.78 -6.59 3.14
N GLN A 110 -17.02 -7.61 2.76
CA GLN A 110 -16.37 -8.54 3.67
C GLN A 110 -14.86 -8.52 3.43
N ALA A 111 -14.09 -8.38 4.50
CA ALA A 111 -12.63 -8.40 4.44
C ALA A 111 -12.05 -9.45 5.38
N TRP A 112 -10.84 -9.90 5.10
CA TRP A 112 -10.13 -10.88 5.92
C TRP A 112 -8.94 -10.24 6.63
N PRO A 113 -8.98 -10.01 7.95
CA PRO A 113 -7.86 -9.42 8.69
C PRO A 113 -6.56 -10.22 8.59
N ARG A 114 -6.64 -11.53 8.30
CA ARG A 114 -5.49 -12.39 8.03
C ARG A 114 -5.57 -12.92 6.62
N PHE A 115 -4.51 -12.72 5.86
CA PHE A 115 -4.40 -13.13 4.47
C PHE A 115 -2.93 -13.29 4.07
N ALA A 116 -2.70 -13.86 2.89
CA ALA A 116 -1.44 -13.79 2.18
C ALA A 116 -1.68 -13.30 0.76
N HIS A 117 -0.77 -12.48 0.22
CA HIS A 117 -0.89 -11.86 -1.10
C HIS A 117 0.50 -11.80 -1.77
N GLY A 118 0.53 -11.83 -3.10
CA GLY A 118 1.74 -11.60 -3.89
C GLY A 118 2.83 -12.67 -3.71
N GLN A 119 2.44 -13.94 -3.63
CA GLN A 119 3.42 -15.04 -3.48
C GLN A 119 4.22 -15.27 -4.77
N ARG A 120 3.68 -14.85 -5.91
CA ARG A 120 4.35 -14.81 -7.20
C ARG A 120 4.31 -13.39 -7.73
N ALA A 121 5.47 -12.89 -8.13
CA ALA A 121 5.63 -11.72 -8.97
C ALA A 121 6.53 -12.14 -10.13
N ASP A 122 6.25 -11.65 -11.34
CA ASP A 122 7.14 -11.91 -12.46
C ASP A 122 8.41 -11.04 -12.36
N GLU A 123 9.49 -11.45 -13.02
CA GLU A 123 10.78 -10.74 -12.92
C GLU A 123 10.70 -9.31 -13.49
N ALA A 124 9.80 -9.05 -14.45
CA ALA A 124 9.62 -7.73 -15.04
C ALA A 124 8.93 -6.76 -14.08
N GLU A 125 7.91 -7.23 -13.36
CA GLU A 125 7.24 -6.53 -12.27
C GLU A 125 8.24 -6.22 -11.16
N LEU A 126 9.01 -7.21 -10.71
CA LEU A 126 10.06 -7.00 -9.70
C LEU A 126 11.14 -6.01 -10.18
N ALA A 127 11.53 -6.06 -11.44
CA ALA A 127 12.47 -5.09 -12.02
C ALA A 127 11.89 -3.67 -11.99
N SER A 128 10.60 -3.50 -12.34
CA SER A 128 9.92 -2.21 -12.26
C SER A 128 9.82 -1.67 -10.83
N LEU A 129 9.53 -2.53 -9.85
CA LEU A 129 9.42 -2.15 -8.43
C LEU A 129 10.77 -1.79 -7.79
N ARG A 130 11.89 -2.12 -8.45
CA ARG A 130 13.25 -1.78 -8.02
C ARG A 130 13.82 -0.53 -8.69
N GLN A 131 13.06 0.11 -9.60
CA GLN A 131 13.54 1.29 -10.29
C GLN A 131 13.65 2.49 -9.35
N LEU A 132 14.82 3.11 -9.35
CA LEU A 132 15.10 4.35 -8.62
C LEU A 132 15.68 5.38 -9.60
N PRO A 133 15.34 6.67 -9.43
CA PRO A 133 15.81 7.73 -10.31
C PRO A 133 17.31 7.98 -10.11
N PRO A 134 18.10 8.12 -11.19
CA PRO A 134 19.52 8.38 -11.06
C PRO A 134 19.80 9.77 -10.46
N GLY A 135 20.84 9.86 -9.63
CA GLY A 135 21.34 11.12 -9.10
C GLY A 135 20.55 11.69 -7.92
N TYR A 136 19.62 10.93 -7.33
CA TYR A 136 18.90 11.30 -6.12
C TYR A 136 19.27 10.39 -4.94
N ASN A 137 19.28 10.97 -3.75
CA ASN A 137 19.44 10.27 -2.46
C ASN A 137 20.67 9.32 -2.39
N PRO A 138 21.87 9.79 -2.80
CA PRO A 138 23.06 8.93 -2.87
C PRO A 138 23.47 8.36 -1.51
N ARG A 139 23.24 9.08 -0.41
CA ARG A 139 23.65 8.62 0.92
C ARG A 139 22.74 7.50 1.41
N THR A 140 21.43 7.58 1.16
CA THR A 140 20.47 6.52 1.49
C THR A 140 20.77 5.26 0.67
N LEU A 141 21.10 5.40 -0.61
CA LEU A 141 21.51 4.28 -1.44
C LEU A 141 22.76 3.60 -0.90
N ALA A 142 23.80 4.37 -0.56
CA ALA A 142 25.02 3.84 0.03
C ALA A 142 24.76 3.16 1.39
N TRP A 143 23.91 3.78 2.22
CA TRP A 143 23.51 3.23 3.52
C TRP A 143 22.74 1.91 3.39
N ALA A 144 21.80 1.82 2.44
CA ALA A 144 21.06 0.58 2.16
C ALA A 144 21.97 -0.53 1.63
N GLN A 145 22.94 -0.20 0.76
CA GLN A 145 23.95 -1.16 0.28
C GLN A 145 24.84 -1.65 1.42
N GLN A 146 25.27 -0.76 2.31
CA GLN A 146 26.06 -1.11 3.49
C GLN A 146 25.27 -2.03 4.43
N MET A 147 24.01 -1.71 4.72
CA MET A 147 23.14 -2.55 5.54
C MET A 147 23.02 -3.97 4.96
N ARG A 148 22.81 -4.07 3.64
CA ARG A 148 22.74 -5.37 2.96
C ARG A 148 24.06 -6.13 3.05
N ALA A 149 25.19 -5.46 2.84
CA ALA A 149 26.52 -6.07 2.95
C ALA A 149 26.82 -6.59 4.37
N GLN A 150 26.37 -5.88 5.41
CA GLN A 150 26.53 -6.28 6.81
C GLN A 150 25.67 -7.48 7.19
N LEU A 151 24.45 -7.57 6.66
CA LEU A 151 23.56 -8.69 6.92
C LEU A 151 23.97 -9.96 6.16
N GLY A 152 24.65 -9.82 5.01
CA GLY A 152 25.02 -10.94 4.15
C GLY A 152 23.84 -11.43 3.30
N ASP A 153 23.89 -12.70 2.89
CA ASP A 153 22.84 -13.32 2.09
C ASP A 153 21.66 -13.75 2.98
N VAL A 154 20.73 -12.82 3.19
CA VAL A 154 19.52 -13.03 4.00
C VAL A 154 18.27 -12.86 3.16
N ASP A 155 17.18 -13.48 3.60
CA ASP A 155 15.89 -13.33 2.95
C ASP A 155 15.31 -11.90 3.12
N ALA A 156 14.33 -11.57 2.27
CA ALA A 156 13.70 -10.25 2.28
C ALA A 156 13.00 -9.93 3.62
N ARG A 157 12.50 -10.96 4.33
CA ARG A 157 11.85 -10.80 5.63
C ARG A 157 12.85 -10.36 6.69
N THR A 158 14.04 -10.95 6.70
CA THR A 158 15.12 -10.61 7.63
C THR A 158 15.65 -9.21 7.35
N LEU A 159 15.84 -8.85 6.08
CA LEU A 159 16.22 -7.48 5.69
C LEU A 159 15.18 -6.44 6.17
N ALA A 160 13.89 -6.69 5.93
CA ALA A 160 12.82 -5.81 6.37
C ALA A 160 12.75 -5.70 7.90
N ALA A 161 12.93 -6.81 8.62
CA ALA A 161 12.96 -6.82 10.08
C ALA A 161 14.14 -6.02 10.65
N ALA A 162 15.32 -6.10 10.01
CA ALA A 162 16.50 -5.32 10.38
C ALA A 162 16.27 -3.82 10.17
N LEU A 163 15.66 -3.41 9.05
CA LEU A 163 15.29 -2.01 8.79
C LEU A 163 14.29 -1.50 9.83
N GLN A 164 13.26 -2.28 10.15
CA GLN A 164 12.29 -1.91 11.19
C GLN A 164 12.94 -1.81 12.58
N ALA A 165 13.91 -2.68 12.89
CA ALA A 165 14.66 -2.60 14.13
C ALA A 165 15.51 -1.33 14.20
N HIS A 166 16.13 -0.92 13.09
CA HIS A 166 16.83 0.35 13.00
C HIS A 166 15.90 1.54 13.30
N ILE A 167 14.71 1.59 12.68
CA ILE A 167 13.74 2.67 12.92
C ILE A 167 13.35 2.75 14.41
N ARG A 168 13.12 1.61 15.06
CA ARG A 168 12.78 1.57 16.49
C ARG A 168 13.90 2.10 17.40
N GLN A 169 15.15 2.09 16.95
CA GLN A 169 16.32 2.47 17.76
C GLN A 169 16.86 3.87 17.42
N ALA A 170 16.66 4.35 16.20
CA ALA A 170 17.35 5.53 15.67
C ALA A 170 16.64 6.87 15.94
N ASN A 171 15.79 6.95 16.96
CA ASN A 171 15.07 8.17 17.40
C ASN A 171 14.24 8.85 16.30
N TYR A 172 13.52 8.07 15.47
CA TYR A 172 12.57 8.65 14.51
C TYR A 172 11.36 9.28 15.23
N VAL A 173 10.92 10.44 14.76
CA VAL A 173 9.83 11.24 15.34
C VAL A 173 8.67 11.34 14.36
N TYR A 174 7.47 10.96 14.82
CA TYR A 174 6.24 11.17 14.06
C TYR A 174 5.70 12.59 14.32
N THR A 175 5.67 13.44 13.29
CA THR A 175 5.18 14.82 13.37
C THR A 175 4.51 15.26 12.07
N LEU A 176 3.38 15.96 12.19
CA LEU A 176 2.65 16.55 11.05
C LEU A 176 3.30 17.86 10.54
N GLN A 177 4.33 18.36 11.23
CA GLN A 177 5.03 19.59 10.87
C GLN A 177 6.53 19.33 10.79
N PRO A 178 6.98 18.43 9.89
CA PRO A 178 8.40 18.10 9.79
C PRO A 178 9.18 19.20 9.06
N GLY A 179 8.54 20.25 8.54
CA GLY A 179 9.17 21.28 7.71
C GLY A 179 9.43 20.82 6.27
N SER A 180 10.09 21.65 5.47
CA SER A 180 10.45 21.33 4.09
C SER A 180 11.71 20.48 4.00
N TYR A 181 11.76 19.57 3.03
CA TYR A 181 12.94 18.78 2.67
C TYR A 181 13.46 19.25 1.31
N GLY A 182 14.76 19.12 1.07
CA GLY A 182 15.40 19.51 -0.18
C GLY A 182 15.27 18.46 -1.28
N ARG A 183 16.17 18.58 -2.28
CA ARG A 183 16.23 17.69 -3.44
C ARG A 183 16.47 16.21 -3.05
N ASP A 184 17.33 15.98 -2.07
CA ASP A 184 17.67 14.64 -1.56
C ASP A 184 16.90 14.37 -0.25
N ALA A 185 15.58 14.53 -0.33
CA ALA A 185 14.67 14.47 0.82
C ALA A 185 14.76 13.15 1.60
N ILE A 186 15.06 12.04 0.91
CA ILE A 186 15.19 10.72 1.56
C ILE A 186 16.49 10.66 2.36
N ASP A 187 17.60 11.24 1.87
CA ASP A 187 18.85 11.35 2.63
C ASP A 187 18.63 12.17 3.90
N GLU A 188 18.02 13.35 3.75
CA GLU A 188 17.71 14.24 4.88
C GLU A 188 16.78 13.56 5.90
N PHE A 189 15.78 12.80 5.46
CA PHE A 189 14.89 12.08 6.36
C PHE A 189 15.62 10.95 7.11
N TRP A 190 16.27 10.04 6.39
CA TRP A 190 16.84 8.84 7.00
C TRP A 190 18.04 9.14 7.88
N LEU A 191 18.89 10.08 7.46
CA LEU A 191 20.22 10.22 8.04
C LEU A 191 20.37 11.44 8.94
N ASP A 192 19.62 12.51 8.67
CA ASP A 192 19.81 13.80 9.34
C ASP A 192 18.68 14.13 10.31
N ARG A 193 17.45 14.26 9.81
CA ARG A 193 16.32 14.87 10.54
C ARG A 193 15.43 13.86 11.26
N ARG A 194 15.23 12.69 10.65
CA ARG A 194 14.46 11.55 11.22
C ARG A 194 13.08 11.92 11.76
N GLN A 195 12.44 12.93 11.18
CA GLN A 195 11.11 13.37 11.57
C GLN A 195 10.19 13.38 10.34
N GLY A 196 8.92 13.03 10.50
CA GLY A 196 8.01 12.94 9.36
C GLY A 196 6.66 12.37 9.73
N PHE A 197 5.81 12.18 8.73
CA PHE A 197 4.52 11.52 8.86
C PHE A 197 4.36 10.50 7.72
N CYS A 198 3.33 9.67 7.83
CA CYS A 198 2.98 8.65 6.86
C CYS A 198 2.30 9.22 5.61
#